data_AF-A0A293LX35-F1
#
_entry.id   AF-A0A293LX35-F1
#
_cell.length_a   1.000
_cell.length_b   1.000
_cell.length_c   1.000
_cell.angle_alpha   90.00
_cell.angle_beta   90.00
_cell.angle_gamma   90.00
#
_symmetry.space_group_name_H-M   'P 1'
#
loop_
_entity.id
_entity.type
_entity.pdbx_description
1 polymer ?
#
loop_
_entity_poly.entity_id
_entity_poly.type
_entity_poly.pdbx_seq_one_letter_code
_entity_poly.pdbx_strand_id
1 'polypeptide(L)'
;MADDAEDTAGDEDQKPQKKVAKHDSGAADLEKVTDYAEDKEIRTQDIMGAMSVIGERHSKETAEKAARQKELAKVTIRKEDVELIMHEMEIPRHVAELKLREHQGNVVEALIELTN
;
A
#
# COMPACT_ATOMS: atom_id res chain seq x y z
N MET A 1 42.09 -69.14 27.64
CA MET A 1 40.79 -69.57 28.18
C MET A 1 39.75 -68.63 27.59
N ALA A 2 39.01 -69.05 26.56
CA ALA A 2 37.84 -69.94 26.64
C ALA A 2 36.76 -69.28 27.51
N ASP A 3 35.80 -68.58 26.89
CA ASP A 3 34.49 -69.10 26.43
C ASP A 3 33.48 -69.02 27.58
N ASP A 4 32.47 -68.15 27.44
CA ASP A 4 31.10 -68.48 27.86
C ASP A 4 30.15 -67.48 27.20
N ALA A 5 29.40 -67.98 26.22
CA ALA A 5 28.19 -67.37 25.72
C ALA A 5 27.12 -67.36 26.82
N GLU A 6 26.23 -66.37 26.82
CA GLU A 6 24.77 -66.61 26.79
C GLU A 6 24.08 -65.27 26.49
N ASP A 7 23.48 -65.25 25.30
CA ASP A 7 22.45 -64.32 24.87
C ASP A 7 21.15 -64.72 25.57
N THR A 8 20.61 -63.85 26.42
CA THR A 8 19.20 -63.91 26.81
C THR A 8 18.59 -62.53 26.73
N ALA A 9 17.69 -62.42 25.76
CA ALA A 9 16.80 -61.31 25.48
C ALA A 9 16.12 -60.71 26.73
N GLY A 10 16.06 -59.37 26.75
CA GLY A 10 15.27 -58.58 27.68
C GLY A 10 15.07 -57.19 27.10
N ASP A 11 13.94 -57.03 26.43
CA ASP A 11 13.38 -55.82 25.83
C ASP A 11 13.31 -54.64 26.83
N GLU A 12 13.38 -53.41 26.31
CA GLU A 12 12.63 -52.21 26.72
C GLU A 12 13.43 -50.87 26.79
N ASP A 13 12.87 -49.89 26.08
CA ASP A 13 13.00 -48.44 26.20
C ASP A 13 14.19 -47.70 25.55
N GLN A 14 14.16 -47.62 24.21
CA GLN A 14 14.70 -46.48 23.48
C GLN A 14 13.82 -45.23 23.71
N LYS A 15 14.28 -44.28 24.54
CA LYS A 15 13.73 -42.90 24.54
C LYS A 15 14.64 -41.95 23.76
N PRO A 16 14.18 -41.36 22.64
CA PRO A 16 14.93 -40.33 21.96
C PRO A 16 14.92 -39.03 22.79
N GLN A 17 16.10 -38.51 23.08
CA GLN A 17 16.30 -37.26 23.81
C GLN A 17 15.57 -36.11 23.11
N LYS A 18 14.53 -35.58 23.77
CA LYS A 18 13.76 -34.41 23.32
C LYS A 18 14.69 -33.20 23.31
N LYS A 19 15.17 -32.80 22.12
CA LYS A 19 15.90 -31.54 21.93
C LYS A 19 14.99 -30.40 22.42
N VAL A 20 15.50 -29.60 23.34
CA VAL A 20 14.83 -28.43 23.90
C VAL A 20 14.54 -27.48 22.74
N ALA A 21 13.26 -27.33 22.37
CA ALA A 21 12.85 -26.41 21.31
C ALA A 21 13.25 -25.00 21.75
N LYS A 22 14.22 -24.41 21.04
CA LYS A 22 14.58 -22.99 21.21
C LYS A 22 13.32 -22.18 20.90
N HIS A 23 13.05 -21.17 21.72
CA HIS A 23 11.93 -20.26 21.51
C HIS A 23 12.07 -19.58 20.14
N ASP A 24 11.30 -20.06 19.17
CA ASP A 24 11.34 -19.66 17.77
C ASP A 24 10.47 -18.41 17.52
N SER A 25 10.47 -17.44 18.45
CA SER A 25 9.80 -16.12 18.49
C SER A 25 8.94 -15.68 17.27
N GLY A 26 8.05 -16.52 16.76
CA GLY A 26 7.39 -16.35 15.45
C GLY A 26 8.30 -16.36 14.21
N ALA A 27 9.59 -16.69 14.27
CA ALA A 27 10.49 -16.57 13.11
C ALA A 27 10.11 -17.54 11.97
N ALA A 28 9.76 -18.80 12.29
CA ALA A 28 9.22 -19.71 11.28
C ALA A 28 7.81 -19.35 10.80
N ASP A 29 7.06 -18.52 11.52
CA ASP A 29 5.74 -18.03 11.08
C ASP A 29 5.90 -16.86 10.10
N LEU A 30 6.89 -15.99 10.34
CA LEU A 30 7.25 -14.90 9.42
C LEU A 30 7.78 -15.42 8.07
N GLU A 31 8.53 -16.52 8.06
CA GLU A 31 9.01 -17.15 6.81
C GLU A 31 7.82 -17.61 5.93
N LYS A 32 6.78 -18.17 6.55
CA LYS A 32 5.56 -18.63 5.86
C LYS A 32 4.74 -17.51 5.23
N VAL A 33 4.88 -16.26 5.68
CA VAL A 33 4.19 -15.11 5.06
C VAL A 33 4.78 -14.79 3.68
N THR A 34 6.01 -15.23 3.42
CA THR A 34 6.70 -15.03 2.13
C THR A 34 6.72 -16.27 1.25
N ASP A 35 6.23 -17.41 1.75
CA ASP A 35 6.15 -18.64 0.98
C ASP A 35 5.19 -18.49 -0.21
N TYR A 36 5.55 -19.11 -1.32
CA TYR A 36 4.74 -19.09 -2.54
C TYR A 36 3.42 -19.83 -2.32
N ALA A 37 2.30 -19.11 -2.47
CA ALA A 37 0.96 -19.65 -2.49
C ALA A 37 0.25 -19.25 -3.80
N GLU A 38 -0.43 -20.20 -4.42
CA GLU A 38 -1.24 -19.94 -5.60
C GLU A 38 -2.51 -19.16 -5.21
N ASP A 39 -2.81 -18.10 -5.96
CA ASP A 39 -4.02 -17.31 -5.76
C ASP A 39 -5.26 -18.14 -6.05
N LYS A 40 -6.24 -18.11 -5.14
CA LYS A 40 -7.50 -18.84 -5.32
C LYS A 40 -8.39 -18.16 -6.35
N GLU A 41 -8.75 -18.89 -7.40
CA GLU A 41 -9.70 -18.41 -8.40
C GLU A 41 -11.11 -18.23 -7.80
N ILE A 42 -11.72 -17.08 -8.07
CA ILE A 42 -13.10 -16.76 -7.72
C ILE A 42 -13.97 -16.92 -8.97
N ARG A 43 -15.19 -17.46 -8.81
CA ARG A 43 -16.16 -17.64 -9.91
C ARG A 43 -16.46 -16.30 -10.59
N THR A 44 -16.29 -16.25 -11.91
CA THR A 44 -16.41 -15.04 -12.73
C THR A 44 -17.81 -14.39 -12.70
N GLN A 45 -18.84 -15.15 -12.35
CA GLN A 45 -20.24 -14.71 -12.38
C GLN A 45 -20.54 -13.59 -11.37
N ASP A 46 -19.88 -13.58 -10.21
CA ASP A 46 -20.10 -12.54 -9.18
C ASP A 46 -19.19 -11.32 -9.37
N ILE A 47 -18.08 -11.48 -10.11
CA ILE A 47 -17.07 -10.44 -10.34
C ILE A 47 -17.59 -9.38 -11.33
N MET A 48 -18.27 -9.80 -12.40
CA MET A 48 -18.72 -8.91 -13.46
C MET A 48 -19.74 -7.85 -12.96
N GLY A 49 -20.67 -8.26 -12.09
CA GLY A 49 -21.64 -7.35 -11.49
C GLY A 49 -20.97 -6.32 -10.57
N ALA A 50 -20.04 -6.75 -9.71
CA ALA A 50 -19.31 -5.86 -8.81
C ALA A 50 -18.37 -4.91 -9.57
N MET A 51 -17.66 -5.39 -10.60
CA MET A 51 -16.78 -4.56 -11.42
C MET A 51 -17.54 -3.47 -12.18
N SER A 52 -18.76 -3.74 -12.67
CA SER A 52 -19.59 -2.71 -13.31
C SER A 52 -19.98 -1.58 -12.35
N VAL A 53 -20.36 -1.91 -11.11
CA VAL A 53 -20.70 -0.90 -10.08
C VAL A 53 -19.48 -0.07 -9.68
N ILE A 54 -18.32 -0.70 -9.53
CA ILE A 54 -17.06 0.00 -9.24
C ILE A 54 -16.64 0.86 -10.44
N GLY A 55 -16.77 0.33 -11.66
CA GLY A 55 -16.46 1.02 -12.91
C GLY A 55 -17.33 2.25 -13.12
N GLU A 56 -18.64 2.16 -12.89
CA GLU A 56 -19.56 3.30 -12.96
C GLU A 56 -19.24 4.38 -11.92
N ARG A 57 -18.98 3.98 -10.66
CA ARG A 57 -18.59 4.90 -9.60
C ARG A 57 -17.26 5.61 -9.92
N HIS A 58 -16.26 4.85 -10.34
CA HIS A 58 -14.94 5.37 -10.71
C HIS A 58 -15.01 6.26 -11.95
N SER A 59 -15.82 5.89 -12.94
CA SER A 59 -16.07 6.69 -14.15
C SER A 59 -16.71 8.05 -13.79
N LYS A 60 -17.70 8.07 -12.90
CA LYS A 60 -18.32 9.31 -12.44
C LYS A 60 -17.33 10.21 -11.70
N GLU A 61 -16.57 9.64 -10.77
CA GLU A 61 -15.58 10.39 -10.00
C GLU A 61 -14.44 10.93 -10.88
N THR A 62 -13.97 10.13 -11.84
CA THR A 62 -12.94 10.58 -12.80
C THR A 62 -13.49 11.62 -13.77
N ALA A 63 -14.76 11.52 -14.20
CA ALA A 63 -15.39 12.54 -15.04
C ALA A 63 -15.57 13.87 -14.30
N GLU A 64 -15.98 13.85 -13.04
CA GLU A 64 -16.10 15.06 -12.21
C GLU A 64 -14.74 15.68 -11.90
N LYS A 65 -13.73 14.86 -11.58
CA LYS A 65 -12.34 15.34 -11.41
C LYS A 65 -11.78 15.91 -12.71
N ALA A 66 -12.05 15.27 -13.84
CA ALA A 66 -11.63 15.78 -15.16
C ALA A 66 -12.35 17.08 -15.53
N ALA A 67 -13.63 17.23 -15.17
CA ALA A 67 -14.36 18.48 -15.36
C ALA A 67 -13.79 19.62 -14.50
N ARG A 68 -13.52 19.36 -13.21
CA ARG A 68 -12.81 20.33 -12.36
C ARG A 68 -11.45 20.70 -12.95
N GLN A 69 -10.65 19.71 -13.35
CA GLN A 69 -9.33 19.96 -13.94
C GLN A 69 -9.42 20.75 -15.26
N LYS A 70 -10.44 20.54 -16.09
CA LYS A 70 -10.67 21.31 -17.32
C LYS A 70 -11.02 22.77 -17.03
N GLU A 71 -11.82 23.03 -16.01
CA GLU A 71 -12.12 24.41 -15.60
C GLU A 71 -10.88 25.08 -14.99
N LEU A 72 -10.12 24.36 -14.16
CA LEU A 72 -8.84 24.82 -13.60
C LEU A 72 -7.78 25.09 -14.69
N ALA A 73 -7.80 24.36 -15.81
CA ALA A 73 -6.84 24.52 -16.91
C ALA A 73 -7.12 25.72 -17.83
N LYS A 74 -8.37 26.22 -17.85
CA LYS A 74 -8.72 27.43 -18.61
C LYS A 74 -8.31 28.72 -17.90
N VAL A 75 -7.95 28.62 -16.63
CA VAL A 75 -7.52 29.77 -15.84
C VAL A 75 -6.16 30.26 -16.33
N THR A 76 -6.13 31.50 -16.82
CA THR A 76 -4.91 32.19 -17.21
C THR A 76 -4.14 32.61 -15.95
N ILE A 77 -3.12 31.84 -15.58
CA ILE A 77 -2.21 32.16 -14.48
C ILE A 77 -1.02 32.99 -14.98
N ARG A 78 -0.60 34.01 -14.22
CA ARG A 78 0.62 34.77 -14.49
C ARG A 78 1.81 34.08 -13.81
N LYS A 79 2.96 34.07 -14.48
CA LYS A 79 4.19 33.47 -13.93
C LYS A 79 4.72 34.24 -12.71
N GLU A 80 4.56 35.56 -12.71
CA GLU A 80 4.93 36.44 -11.60
C GLU A 80 4.20 36.05 -10.31
N ASP A 81 2.90 35.76 -10.40
CA ASP A 81 2.07 35.36 -9.26
C ASP A 81 2.51 34.00 -8.68
N VAL A 82 2.93 33.07 -9.55
CA VAL A 82 3.46 31.75 -9.15
C VAL A 82 4.80 31.92 -8.43
N GLU A 83 5.69 32.76 -8.96
CA GLU A 83 7.00 33.03 -8.37
C GLU A 83 6.89 33.74 -7.02
N LEU A 84 5.95 34.67 -6.89
CA LEU A 84 5.66 35.35 -5.62
C LEU A 84 5.24 34.35 -4.54
N ILE A 85 4.28 33.47 -4.84
CA ILE A 85 3.80 32.47 -3.86
C ILE A 85 4.91 31.45 -3.54
N MET A 86 5.69 31.03 -4.54
CA MET A 86 6.81 30.10 -4.34
C MET A 86 7.88 30.69 -3.42
N HIS A 87 8.14 32.00 -3.53
CA HIS A 87 9.15 32.67 -2.69
C HIS A 87 8.64 32.96 -1.28
N GLU A 88 7.41 33.46 -1.15
CA GLU A 88 6.87 33.89 0.15
C GLU A 88 6.43 32.70 1.03
N MET A 89 5.80 31.69 0.42
CA MET A 89 5.28 30.51 1.15
C MET A 89 6.25 29.33 1.13
N GLU A 90 7.38 29.43 0.43
CA GLU A 90 8.37 28.36 0.26
C GLU A 90 7.77 27.01 -0.23
N ILE A 91 6.67 27.07 -0.99
CA ILE A 91 6.00 25.88 -1.54
C ILE A 91 6.51 25.54 -2.94
N PRO A 92 6.52 24.26 -3.33
CA PRO A 92 6.94 23.88 -4.67
C PRO A 92 5.97 24.41 -5.73
N ARG A 93 6.52 24.77 -6.89
CA ARG A 93 5.81 25.40 -8.01
C ARG A 93 4.48 24.72 -8.38
N HIS A 94 4.42 23.38 -8.36
CA HIS A 94 3.22 22.64 -8.71
C HIS A 94 2.05 22.88 -7.73
N VAL A 95 2.34 23.13 -6.44
CA VAL A 95 1.32 23.46 -5.43
C VAL A 95 0.87 24.91 -5.60
N ALA A 96 1.81 25.84 -5.84
CA ALA A 96 1.48 27.24 -6.12
C ALA A 96 0.60 27.39 -7.36
N GLU A 97 0.93 26.70 -8.45
CA GLU A 97 0.11 26.69 -9.67
C GLU A 97 -1.26 26.06 -9.44
N LEU A 98 -1.35 25.00 -8.64
CA LEU A 98 -2.62 24.35 -8.31
C LEU A 98 -3.52 25.29 -7.51
N LYS A 99 -2.98 25.96 -6.49
CA LYS A 99 -3.71 26.95 -5.68
C LYS A 99 -4.15 28.16 -6.51
N LEU A 100 -3.28 28.69 -7.36
CA LEU A 100 -3.67 29.78 -8.27
C LEU A 100 -4.75 29.33 -9.27
N ARG A 101 -4.72 28.09 -9.75
CA ARG A 101 -5.79 27.57 -10.62
C ARG A 101 -7.10 27.39 -9.87
N GLU A 102 -7.07 26.93 -8.61
CA GLU A 102 -8.25 26.80 -7.75
C GLU A 102 -8.96 28.15 -7.55
N HIS A 103 -8.18 29.22 -7.40
CA HIS A 103 -8.69 30.57 -7.18
C HIS A 103 -8.73 31.44 -8.44
N GLN A 104 -8.85 30.83 -9.63
CA GLN A 104 -9.05 31.55 -10.90
C GLN A 104 -7.96 32.61 -11.22
N GLY A 105 -6.74 32.42 -10.71
CA GLY A 105 -5.63 33.34 -10.88
C GLY A 105 -5.62 34.52 -9.90
N ASN A 106 -6.45 34.48 -8.86
CA ASN A 106 -6.47 35.49 -7.81
C ASN A 106 -5.39 35.20 -6.75
N VAL A 107 -4.33 36.01 -6.76
CA VAL A 107 -3.20 35.91 -5.83
C VAL A 107 -3.61 36.11 -4.38
N VAL A 108 -4.52 37.06 -4.14
CA VAL A 108 -4.93 37.43 -2.77
C VAL A 108 -5.72 36.30 -2.13
N GLU A 109 -6.70 35.74 -2.83
CA GLU A 109 -7.45 34.59 -2.31
C GLU A 109 -6.57 33.36 -2.13
N ALA A 110 -5.66 33.09 -3.07
CA ALA A 110 -4.73 31.97 -2.95
C ALA A 110 -3.81 32.11 -1.73
N LEU A 111 -3.30 33.32 -1.44
CA LEU A 111 -2.49 33.59 -0.26
C LEU A 111 -3.29 33.51 1.04
N ILE A 112 -4.55 33.97 1.04
CA ILE A 112 -5.46 33.86 2.20
C ILE A 112 -5.70 32.38 2.53
N GLU A 113 -6.04 31.56 1.55
CA GLU A 113 -6.26 30.12 1.75
C GLU A 113 -4.99 29.39 2.21
N LEU A 114 -3.83 29.81 1.73
CA LEU A 114 -2.54 29.26 2.17
C LEU A 114 -2.16 29.67 3.61
N THR A 115 -2.81 30.69 4.17
CA THR A 115 -2.57 31.20 5.51
C THR A 115 -3.59 30.68 6.54
N ASN A 116 -4.78 30.27 6.10
CA ASN A 116 -5.89 29.84 6.95
C ASN A 116 -5.80 28.38 7.41
#